data_AF-A0ABD1Y0F8-F1
#
_entry.id   AF-A0ABD1Y0F8-F1
#
_cell.length_a   1.000
_cell.length_b   1.000
_cell.length_c   1.000
_cell.angle_alpha   90.00
_cell.angle_beta   90.00
_cell.angle_gamma   90.00
#
_symmetry.space_group_name_H-M   'P 1'
#
loop_
_entity.id
_entity.type
_entity.pdbx_description
1 polymer ?
#
loop_
_entity_poly.entity_id
_entity_poly.type
_entity_poly.pdbx_seq_one_letter_code
_entity_poly.pdbx_strand_id
1 'polypeptide(L)'
;MAFGAASSLRRSVVQTAAAASIPFSQLRASQFENICRAIGNARVVCIGEETHGTEEFYEIRAQITKYLIEKEGFDMVICEGDFPQFYDLHRYVGGTSHPIRNVHGPGGKLAAPQRGAASVPEAMRRLRTRYPVWMWHNIVVRDFVSWLKKFNDNLSLAGEQPNSRPAVGIFGMDIYSMRQSAHEVISYLEQVDPDLAMQARHHYEALSNFGYDPQLYARALLKDRVDSQQKHVIAMLTKLLNEELRLSALPGDGDELFSAAENARIVKDAEEYYRKSYTDIISGHVTWNIRDTAMVDFIDHALAHYDKRMAAAPSSSSKYRSRCVVWAHNSHIGDARSYADAPSTSQAAQISVGQLVRERYGMADSFLIGQLMHTGTVRASLQWDGQAYIMDVNPSLSSSYEQLLHQVSVETAHPSFGVILRSNGDRYGLSKAEEAARNALDEPRLERFIGVQYRKETELQSHYKLCRMAAQFDAVIHVDETSAIRMIPTAADLRPGTIDYSKWEHIADDSLDVE
;
A
#
# COMPACT_ATOMS: atom_id res chain seq x y z
N MET A 1 -32.46 -33.27 -10.70
CA MET A 1 -31.94 -33.39 -9.32
C MET A 1 -30.62 -32.64 -9.13
N ALA A 2 -29.63 -32.72 -10.03
CA ALA A 2 -28.34 -32.00 -9.89
C ALA A 2 -28.45 -30.46 -9.79
N PHE A 3 -29.34 -29.82 -10.58
CA PHE A 3 -29.56 -28.36 -10.50
C PHE A 3 -30.15 -27.89 -9.16
N GLY A 4 -30.97 -28.71 -8.50
CA GLY A 4 -31.57 -28.39 -7.20
C GLY A 4 -30.60 -28.53 -6.03
N ALA A 5 -29.64 -29.47 -6.13
CA ALA A 5 -28.61 -29.66 -5.11
C ALA A 5 -27.54 -28.54 -5.15
N ALA A 6 -27.17 -28.07 -6.35
CA ALA A 6 -26.22 -26.97 -6.50
C ALA A 6 -26.81 -25.63 -6.02
N SER A 7 -28.11 -25.39 -6.24
CA SER A 7 -28.78 -24.18 -5.75
C SER A 7 -28.99 -24.21 -4.23
N SER A 8 -29.30 -25.37 -3.64
CA SER A 8 -29.40 -25.51 -2.17
C SER A 8 -28.05 -25.32 -1.48
N LEU A 9 -26.96 -25.82 -2.06
CA LEU A 9 -25.60 -25.64 -1.52
C LEU A 9 -25.18 -24.16 -1.58
N ARG A 10 -25.42 -23.47 -2.70
CA ARG A 10 -25.14 -22.02 -2.82
C ARG A 10 -25.93 -21.20 -1.81
N ARG A 11 -27.23 -21.49 -1.63
CA ARG A 11 -28.06 -20.82 -0.62
C ARG A 11 -27.53 -21.06 0.80
N SER A 12 -27.04 -22.26 1.09
CA SER A 12 -26.40 -22.58 2.37
C SER A 12 -25.14 -21.75 2.64
N VAL A 13 -24.31 -21.51 1.62
CA VAL A 13 -23.09 -20.71 1.76
C VAL A 13 -23.42 -19.24 2.04
N VAL A 14 -24.35 -18.65 1.27
CA VAL A 14 -24.79 -17.25 1.47
C VAL A 14 -25.35 -17.06 2.88
N GLN A 15 -26.23 -17.96 3.34
CA GLN A 15 -26.81 -17.87 4.69
C GLN A 15 -25.75 -17.97 5.78
N THR A 16 -24.73 -18.80 5.57
CA THR A 16 -23.62 -18.96 6.52
C THR A 16 -22.77 -17.69 6.60
N ALA A 17 -22.40 -17.11 5.45
CA ALA A 17 -21.66 -15.85 5.40
C ALA A 17 -22.50 -14.67 5.95
N ALA A 18 -23.80 -14.64 5.67
CA ALA A 18 -24.73 -13.65 6.20
C ALA A 18 -24.85 -13.71 7.73
N ALA A 19 -24.85 -14.90 8.32
CA ALA A 19 -24.89 -15.06 9.78
C ALA A 19 -23.61 -14.55 10.48
N ALA A 20 -22.49 -14.46 9.76
CA ALA A 20 -21.20 -13.98 10.26
C ALA A 20 -20.90 -12.53 9.85
N SER A 21 -21.77 -11.87 9.09
CA SER A 21 -21.51 -10.53 8.58
C SER A 21 -21.64 -9.46 9.67
N ILE A 22 -20.73 -8.49 9.64
CA ILE A 22 -20.65 -7.38 10.57
C ILE A 22 -20.95 -6.11 9.79
N PRO A 23 -22.19 -5.60 9.81
CA PRO A 23 -22.60 -4.49 8.96
C PRO A 23 -21.98 -3.17 9.42
N PHE A 24 -21.75 -2.27 8.47
CA PHE A 24 -21.38 -0.89 8.75
C PHE A 24 -22.00 0.07 7.73
N SER A 25 -22.29 1.30 8.14
CA SER A 25 -23.07 2.26 7.32
C SER A 25 -22.41 3.61 7.08
N GLN A 26 -21.33 3.96 7.79
CA GLN A 26 -20.79 5.32 7.79
C GLN A 26 -19.27 5.42 7.59
N LEU A 27 -18.59 4.30 7.28
CA LEU A 27 -17.12 4.25 7.09
C LEU A 27 -16.35 5.05 8.17
N ARG A 28 -16.60 4.73 9.44
CA ARG A 28 -15.93 5.36 10.60
C ARG A 28 -15.11 4.32 11.36
N ALA A 29 -13.98 4.74 11.94
CA ALA A 29 -13.10 3.89 12.74
C ALA A 29 -13.85 2.99 13.76
N SER A 30 -14.84 3.52 14.47
CA SER A 30 -15.63 2.75 15.46
C SER A 30 -16.45 1.60 14.88
N GLN A 31 -16.78 1.65 13.58
CA GLN A 31 -17.51 0.58 12.90
C GLN A 31 -16.61 -0.64 12.61
N PHE A 32 -15.29 -0.47 12.65
CA PHE A 32 -14.32 -1.54 12.39
C PHE A 32 -13.74 -2.14 13.68
N GLU A 33 -14.31 -1.81 14.86
CA GLU A 33 -13.79 -2.28 16.15
C GLU A 33 -13.73 -3.80 16.24
N ASN A 34 -14.70 -4.54 15.69
CA ASN A 34 -14.68 -6.01 15.72
C ASN A 34 -13.51 -6.57 14.89
N ILE A 35 -13.24 -6.01 13.71
CA ILE A 35 -12.09 -6.38 12.89
C ILE A 35 -10.80 -6.02 13.62
N CYS A 36 -10.73 -4.84 14.23
CA CYS A 36 -9.56 -4.40 14.99
C CYS A 36 -9.28 -5.28 16.22
N ARG A 37 -10.32 -5.79 16.88
CA ARG A 37 -10.17 -6.78 17.96
C ARG A 37 -9.66 -8.12 17.43
N ALA A 38 -10.11 -8.56 16.25
CA ALA A 38 -9.63 -9.78 15.62
C ALA A 38 -8.16 -9.71 15.16
N ILE A 39 -7.68 -8.51 14.79
CA ILE A 39 -6.25 -8.25 14.53
C ILE A 39 -5.38 -8.62 15.74
N GLY A 40 -5.86 -8.37 16.96
CA GLY A 40 -5.15 -8.70 18.19
C GLY A 40 -3.77 -8.05 18.27
N ASN A 41 -2.77 -8.84 18.66
CA ASN A 41 -1.39 -8.37 18.83
C ASN A 41 -0.54 -8.46 17.56
N ALA A 42 -1.15 -8.60 16.38
CA ALA A 42 -0.41 -8.72 15.13
C ALA A 42 0.59 -7.57 14.95
N ARG A 43 1.80 -7.91 14.51
CA ARG A 43 2.85 -6.93 14.28
C ARG A 43 2.68 -6.20 12.95
N VAL A 44 2.29 -6.96 11.92
CA VAL A 44 2.11 -6.47 10.55
C VAL A 44 0.67 -6.72 10.14
N VAL A 45 -0.07 -5.64 9.89
CA VAL A 45 -1.44 -5.72 9.38
C VAL A 45 -1.45 -5.25 7.94
N CYS A 46 -1.82 -6.13 7.02
CA CYS A 46 -1.91 -5.81 5.61
C CYS A 46 -3.37 -5.58 5.23
N ILE A 47 -3.67 -4.45 4.59
CA ILE A 47 -5.00 -4.09 4.11
C ILE A 47 -4.94 -3.95 2.59
N GLY A 48 -5.56 -4.93 1.94
CA GLY A 48 -5.72 -5.08 0.51
C GLY A 48 -6.85 -4.22 -0.06
N GLU A 49 -6.79 -3.91 -1.34
CA GLU A 49 -7.94 -3.43 -2.12
C GLU A 49 -8.07 -4.16 -3.45
N GLU A 50 -9.30 -4.49 -3.86
CA GLU A 50 -9.59 -5.10 -5.15
C GLU A 50 -9.37 -4.15 -6.34
N THR A 51 -9.40 -2.83 -6.09
CA THR A 51 -8.99 -1.83 -7.08
C THR A 51 -8.18 -0.66 -6.52
N HIS A 52 -7.24 -0.15 -7.31
CA HIS A 52 -6.51 1.09 -6.97
C HIS A 52 -7.33 2.38 -7.14
N GLY A 53 -8.54 2.29 -7.68
CA GLY A 53 -9.31 3.41 -8.19
C GLY A 53 -10.63 3.67 -7.47
N THR A 54 -10.87 3.06 -6.31
CA THR A 54 -12.16 3.08 -5.59
C THR A 54 -12.08 3.88 -4.30
N GLU A 55 -12.96 4.85 -4.10
CA GLU A 55 -12.94 5.79 -2.97
C GLU A 55 -13.11 5.10 -1.62
N GLU A 56 -14.12 4.26 -1.50
CA GLU A 56 -14.51 3.57 -0.27
C GLU A 56 -13.36 2.68 0.24
N PHE A 57 -12.58 2.08 -0.65
CA PHE A 57 -11.42 1.26 -0.26
C PHE A 57 -10.28 2.07 0.35
N TYR A 58 -10.06 3.32 -0.09
CA TYR A 58 -9.12 4.21 0.60
C TYR A 58 -9.69 4.68 1.94
N GLU A 59 -10.99 4.96 2.01
CA GLU A 59 -11.63 5.41 3.24
C GLU A 59 -11.58 4.33 4.32
N ILE A 60 -11.93 3.09 3.99
CA ILE A 60 -11.87 1.94 4.90
C ILE A 60 -10.42 1.74 5.40
N ARG A 61 -9.44 1.70 4.49
CA ARG A 61 -8.00 1.63 4.86
C ARG A 61 -7.61 2.73 5.84
N ALA A 62 -7.96 3.97 5.52
CA ALA A 62 -7.67 5.13 6.37
C ALA A 62 -8.32 4.99 7.75
N GLN A 63 -9.56 4.54 7.84
CA GLN A 63 -10.30 4.46 9.11
C GLN A 63 -9.82 3.33 10.02
N ILE A 64 -9.55 2.14 9.46
CA ILE A 64 -8.94 1.03 10.20
C ILE A 64 -7.55 1.47 10.70
N THR A 65 -6.76 2.09 9.83
CA THR A 65 -5.40 2.52 10.18
C THR A 65 -5.41 3.60 11.27
N LYS A 66 -6.34 4.57 11.20
CA LYS A 66 -6.55 5.55 12.29
C LYS A 66 -6.86 4.86 13.61
N TYR A 67 -7.77 3.89 13.62
CA TYR A 67 -8.09 3.12 14.83
C TYR A 67 -6.85 2.42 15.39
N LEU A 68 -6.10 1.71 14.54
CA LEU A 68 -4.90 0.98 14.94
C LEU A 68 -3.80 1.91 15.48
N ILE A 69 -3.63 3.08 14.90
CA ILE A 69 -2.67 4.09 15.38
C ILE A 69 -3.10 4.66 16.75
N GLU A 70 -4.37 5.07 16.87
CA GLU A 70 -4.90 5.76 18.05
C GLU A 70 -5.12 4.85 19.25
N LYS A 71 -5.61 3.62 19.02
CA LYS A 71 -6.08 2.71 20.06
C LYS A 71 -5.13 1.56 20.29
N GLU A 72 -4.63 0.99 19.20
CA GLU A 72 -3.80 -0.21 19.31
C GLU A 72 -2.32 0.11 19.43
N GLY A 73 -1.85 1.28 19.01
CA GLY A 73 -0.45 1.69 19.15
C GLY A 73 0.42 1.29 17.96
N PHE A 74 -0.10 1.33 16.75
CA PHE A 74 0.67 1.15 15.51
C PHE A 74 1.51 2.37 15.19
N ASP A 75 2.72 2.17 14.68
CA ASP A 75 3.77 3.18 14.58
C ASP A 75 4.02 3.65 13.16
N MET A 76 3.57 2.89 12.17
CA MET A 76 3.87 3.14 10.77
C MET A 76 2.72 2.74 9.86
N VAL A 77 2.61 3.46 8.74
CA VAL A 77 1.81 3.08 7.58
C VAL A 77 2.74 2.96 6.38
N ILE A 78 2.72 1.82 5.71
CA ILE A 78 3.59 1.51 4.57
C ILE A 78 2.69 1.27 3.36
N CYS A 79 2.83 2.07 2.33
CA CYS A 79 1.99 2.04 1.14
C CYS A 79 2.74 1.47 -0.07
N GLU A 80 2.02 0.83 -0.99
CA GLU A 80 2.49 0.42 -2.32
C GLU A 80 2.75 1.66 -3.21
N GLY A 81 3.69 2.48 -2.80
CA GLY A 81 4.10 3.70 -3.49
C GLY A 81 5.60 3.89 -3.44
N ASP A 82 6.10 4.81 -4.26
CA ASP A 82 7.52 5.11 -4.36
C ASP A 82 8.07 5.64 -3.03
N PHE A 83 9.09 4.96 -2.49
CA PHE A 83 9.71 5.34 -1.23
C PHE A 83 10.14 6.82 -1.16
N PRO A 84 10.88 7.41 -2.14
CA PRO A 84 11.32 8.80 -2.04
C PRO A 84 10.16 9.79 -1.85
N GLN A 85 9.07 9.61 -2.60
CA GLN A 85 7.91 10.52 -2.53
C GLN A 85 7.17 10.40 -1.20
N PHE A 86 7.02 9.17 -0.70
CA PHE A 86 6.43 8.93 0.60
C PHE A 86 7.35 9.36 1.75
N TYR A 87 8.67 9.30 1.59
CA TYR A 87 9.61 9.78 2.58
C TYR A 87 9.54 11.31 2.73
N ASP A 88 9.18 12.05 1.69
CA ASP A 88 8.84 13.48 1.84
C ASP A 88 7.55 13.71 2.64
N LEU A 89 6.54 12.83 2.48
CA LEU A 89 5.37 12.84 3.36
C LEU A 89 5.76 12.47 4.79
N HIS A 90 6.66 11.51 4.98
CA HIS A 90 7.20 11.15 6.30
C HIS A 90 7.80 12.37 7.00
N ARG A 91 8.71 13.07 6.32
CA ARG A 91 9.31 14.32 6.78
C ARG A 91 8.24 15.37 7.11
N TYR A 92 7.20 15.48 6.28
CA TYR A 92 6.09 16.41 6.53
C TYR A 92 5.29 16.06 7.80
N VAL A 93 4.84 14.81 7.93
CA VAL A 93 3.99 14.37 9.06
C VAL A 93 4.76 14.25 10.37
N GLY A 94 6.09 14.10 10.32
CA GLY A 94 6.96 13.98 11.50
C GLY A 94 7.09 15.26 12.34
N GLY A 95 6.68 16.43 11.82
CA GLY A 95 6.63 17.69 12.56
C GLY A 95 8.00 18.25 12.97
N THR A 96 8.03 19.12 14.01
CA THR A 96 9.26 19.73 14.56
C THR A 96 10.13 18.78 15.38
N SER A 97 9.64 17.55 15.58
CA SER A 97 10.21 16.53 16.48
C SER A 97 11.26 15.65 15.80
N HIS A 98 11.44 15.82 14.49
CA HIS A 98 12.57 15.30 13.74
C HIS A 98 13.53 16.44 13.40
N PRO A 99 14.73 16.50 14.00
CA PRO A 99 15.79 17.31 13.43
C PRO A 99 16.22 16.68 12.10
N ILE A 100 15.65 17.16 11.00
CA ILE A 100 16.01 16.73 9.64
C ILE A 100 17.28 17.49 9.24
N ARG A 101 18.34 16.76 8.89
CA ARG A 101 19.52 17.36 8.24
C ARG A 101 19.09 17.89 6.87
N ASN A 102 19.47 19.11 6.51
CA ASN A 102 18.94 19.78 5.32
C ASN A 102 19.50 19.19 4.01
N VAL A 103 19.04 17.99 3.59
CA VAL A 103 19.52 17.23 2.42
C VAL A 103 19.39 18.00 1.08
N HIS A 104 18.57 19.06 1.03
CA HIS A 104 18.34 19.86 -0.19
C HIS A 104 18.83 21.32 -0.11
N GLY A 105 19.58 21.70 0.94
CA GLY A 105 20.09 23.06 1.13
C GLY A 105 21.45 23.31 0.47
N PRO A 106 21.70 24.51 -0.09
CA PRO A 106 23.02 24.85 -0.60
C PRO A 106 24.04 25.00 0.55
N GLY A 107 25.06 24.13 0.57
CA GLY A 107 26.35 24.43 1.20
C GLY A 107 26.70 23.79 2.54
N GLY A 108 26.20 22.58 2.87
CA GLY A 108 26.82 21.72 3.90
C GLY A 108 26.91 22.29 5.32
N LYS A 109 26.28 23.43 5.61
CA LYS A 109 26.11 23.95 6.97
C LYS A 109 24.91 23.25 7.60
N LEU A 110 24.98 22.98 8.91
CA LEU A 110 23.82 22.72 9.77
C LEU A 110 22.87 23.91 9.67
N ALA A 111 22.10 23.98 8.58
CA ALA A 111 20.98 24.89 8.49
C ALA A 111 19.96 24.43 9.55
N ALA A 112 19.25 25.38 10.16
CA ALA A 112 18.07 25.06 10.95
C ALA A 112 17.23 24.02 10.19
N PRO A 113 16.74 22.96 10.84
CA PRO A 113 16.00 21.90 10.16
C PRO A 113 14.97 22.55 9.26
N GLN A 114 15.10 22.33 7.94
CA GLN A 114 14.03 22.79 7.05
C GLN A 114 12.79 22.04 7.52
N ARG A 115 11.75 22.82 7.85
CA ARG A 115 10.41 22.26 7.95
C ARG A 115 10.20 21.54 6.62
N GLY A 116 9.82 20.26 6.66
CA GLY A 116 9.24 19.61 5.48
C GLY A 116 8.11 20.48 4.90
N ALA A 117 7.53 20.08 3.76
CA ALA A 117 6.51 20.85 3.06
C ALA A 117 5.66 21.79 3.96
N ALA A 118 5.55 23.08 3.63
CA ALA A 118 4.94 24.05 4.55
C ALA A 118 3.41 23.85 4.69
N SER A 119 2.81 23.04 3.81
CA SER A 119 1.38 22.77 3.76
C SER A 119 1.07 21.41 3.17
N VAL A 120 -0.13 20.88 3.43
CA VAL A 120 -0.60 19.61 2.86
C VAL A 120 -0.56 19.62 1.33
N PRO A 121 -1.04 20.66 0.61
CA PRO A 121 -0.94 20.69 -0.86
C PRO A 121 0.49 20.62 -1.39
N GLU A 122 1.46 21.17 -0.65
CA GLU A 122 2.87 21.08 -1.02
C GLU A 122 3.43 19.67 -0.77
N ALA A 123 3.08 19.05 0.36
CA ALA A 123 3.49 17.69 0.70
C ALA A 123 2.97 16.69 -0.35
N MET A 124 1.70 16.83 -0.74
CA MET A 124 1.07 15.97 -1.74
C MET A 124 1.65 16.18 -3.15
N ARG A 125 2.30 17.31 -3.45
CA ARG A 125 2.72 17.68 -4.82
C ARG A 125 3.60 16.62 -5.49
N ARG A 126 4.52 16.00 -4.74
CA ARG A 126 5.47 15.00 -5.28
C ARG A 126 4.78 13.69 -5.69
N LEU A 127 3.63 13.36 -5.09
CA LEU A 127 2.81 12.20 -5.49
C LEU A 127 2.18 12.34 -6.89
N ARG A 128 2.30 13.51 -7.54
CA ARG A 128 1.86 13.71 -8.94
C ARG A 128 2.92 13.34 -9.99
N THR A 129 4.13 13.03 -9.56
CA THR A 129 5.28 12.93 -10.48
C THR A 129 5.35 11.61 -11.23
N ARG A 130 4.68 10.57 -10.72
CA ARG A 130 4.64 9.25 -11.33
C ARG A 130 3.21 8.78 -11.57
N TYR A 131 3.05 8.06 -12.67
CA TYR A 131 1.86 7.28 -12.96
C TYR A 131 1.76 6.07 -12.00
N PRO A 132 0.55 5.70 -11.56
CA PRO A 132 -0.71 6.44 -11.71
C PRO A 132 -0.88 7.54 -10.66
N VAL A 133 -1.27 8.75 -11.10
CA VAL A 133 -1.40 9.90 -10.18
C VAL A 133 -2.53 9.68 -9.16
N TRP A 134 -3.63 9.01 -9.54
CA TRP A 134 -4.82 8.88 -8.69
C TRP A 134 -4.66 7.96 -7.48
N MET A 135 -3.69 7.05 -7.53
CA MET A 135 -3.48 6.06 -6.48
C MET A 135 -3.08 6.74 -5.17
N TRP A 136 -2.21 7.75 -5.22
CA TRP A 136 -1.74 8.42 -4.01
C TRP A 136 -2.04 9.91 -3.95
N HIS A 137 -2.28 10.58 -5.09
CA HIS A 137 -2.69 11.99 -5.13
C HIS A 137 -4.21 12.14 -5.24
N ASN A 138 -4.90 11.75 -4.18
CA ASN A 138 -6.37 11.82 -4.06
C ASN A 138 -6.81 12.47 -2.74
N ILE A 139 -8.10 12.76 -2.63
CA ILE A 139 -8.65 13.47 -1.47
C ILE A 139 -8.54 12.66 -0.17
N VAL A 140 -8.64 11.33 -0.24
CA VAL A 140 -8.64 10.48 0.96
C VAL A 140 -7.23 10.43 1.55
N VAL A 141 -6.21 10.25 0.72
CA VAL A 141 -4.80 10.30 1.15
C VAL A 141 -4.44 11.68 1.67
N ARG A 142 -4.90 12.77 1.01
CA ARG A 142 -4.72 14.15 1.51
C ARG A 142 -5.28 14.30 2.93
N ASP A 143 -6.49 13.80 3.16
CA ASP A 143 -7.17 13.94 4.45
C ASP A 143 -6.53 13.04 5.51
N PHE A 144 -6.05 11.86 5.12
CA PHE A 144 -5.27 10.97 5.99
C PHE A 144 -3.95 11.62 6.40
N VAL A 145 -3.17 12.17 5.47
CA VAL A 145 -1.91 12.89 5.74
C VAL A 145 -2.15 14.11 6.64
N SER A 146 -3.23 14.86 6.39
CA SER A 146 -3.63 16.00 7.23
C SER A 146 -3.95 15.57 8.66
N TRP A 147 -4.66 14.46 8.82
CA TRP A 147 -4.96 13.88 10.13
C TRP A 147 -3.68 13.36 10.82
N LEU A 148 -2.81 12.65 10.10
CA LEU A 148 -1.59 12.07 10.64
C LEU A 148 -0.62 13.15 11.14
N LYS A 149 -0.49 14.26 10.38
CA LYS A 149 0.27 15.44 10.82
C LYS A 149 -0.24 15.98 12.15
N LYS A 150 -1.56 16.19 12.27
CA LYS A 150 -2.19 16.68 13.51
C LYS A 150 -2.00 15.71 14.66
N PHE A 151 -2.12 14.41 14.40
CA PHE A 151 -1.89 13.37 15.41
C PHE A 151 -0.45 13.43 15.94
N ASN A 152 0.54 13.48 15.05
CA ASN A 152 1.95 13.57 15.41
C ASN A 152 2.33 14.89 16.10
N ASP A 153 1.74 16.02 15.70
CA ASP A 153 1.92 17.30 16.39
C ASP A 153 1.40 17.22 17.83
N ASN A 154 0.23 16.61 18.04
CA ASN A 154 -0.34 16.42 19.37
C ASN A 154 0.50 15.47 20.24
N LEU A 155 1.06 14.40 19.65
CA LEU A 155 2.03 13.54 20.34
C LEU A 155 3.26 14.33 20.80
N SER A 156 3.73 15.25 19.97
CA SER A 156 4.92 16.07 20.24
C SER A 156 4.67 17.11 21.34
N LEU A 157 3.49 17.73 21.35
CA LEU A 157 3.06 18.67 22.39
C LEU A 157 2.88 18.02 23.76
N ALA A 158 2.63 16.71 23.81
CA ALA A 158 2.52 15.97 25.08
C ALA A 158 3.84 15.92 25.88
N GLY A 159 4.98 16.31 25.28
CA GLY A 159 6.27 16.46 25.95
C GLY A 159 7.00 15.15 26.26
N GLU A 160 8.12 15.26 26.99
CA GLU A 160 8.96 14.15 27.51
C GLU A 160 8.24 13.35 28.62
N GLN A 161 6.97 12.99 28.40
CA GLN A 161 6.28 12.09 29.29
C GLN A 161 6.91 10.70 29.23
N PRO A 162 6.96 9.94 30.33
CA PRO A 162 7.55 8.61 30.40
C PRO A 162 6.96 7.56 29.43
N ASN A 163 5.91 7.91 28.68
CA ASN A 163 5.26 7.07 27.67
C ASN A 163 5.17 7.76 26.29
N SER A 164 5.98 8.80 26.02
CA SER A 164 5.99 9.42 24.70
C SER A 164 6.53 8.44 23.67
N ARG A 165 5.76 8.22 22.60
CA ARG A 165 6.13 7.40 21.45
C ARG A 165 6.62 8.31 20.31
N PRO A 166 7.53 7.83 19.45
CA PRO A 166 7.93 8.52 18.23
C PRO A 166 6.73 8.91 17.38
N ALA A 167 6.94 9.94 16.56
CA ALA A 167 6.00 10.28 15.52
C ALA A 167 5.74 9.07 14.62
N VAL A 168 4.48 8.91 14.22
CA VAL A 168 4.04 7.83 13.34
C VAL A 168 4.58 8.07 11.94
N GLY A 169 5.20 7.02 11.39
CA GLY A 169 5.77 7.01 10.05
C GLY A 169 4.73 6.80 8.95
N ILE A 170 5.02 7.33 7.77
CA ILE A 170 4.31 7.01 6.53
C ILE A 170 5.36 6.77 5.44
N PHE A 171 5.38 5.59 4.84
CA PHE A 171 6.43 5.19 3.91
C PHE A 171 5.85 4.58 2.64
N GLY A 172 6.66 4.58 1.58
CA GLY A 172 6.39 3.84 0.35
C GLY A 172 7.34 2.65 0.30
N MET A 173 6.89 1.50 -0.20
CA MET A 173 7.73 0.29 -0.27
C MET A 173 8.12 -0.11 -1.70
N ASP A 174 7.65 0.60 -2.72
CA ASP A 174 7.81 0.20 -4.12
C ASP A 174 9.19 0.58 -4.70
N ILE A 175 9.65 -0.20 -5.68
CA ILE A 175 11.00 -0.12 -6.26
C ILE A 175 11.07 0.63 -7.59
N TYR A 176 9.95 1.18 -8.08
CA TYR A 176 9.90 1.82 -9.39
C TYR A 176 10.65 3.17 -9.47
N SER A 177 11.09 3.72 -8.34
CA SER A 177 11.74 5.03 -8.23
C SER A 177 13.27 5.00 -8.38
N MET A 178 13.83 4.11 -9.21
CA MET A 178 15.28 3.89 -9.36
C MET A 178 16.10 5.17 -9.50
N ARG A 179 15.77 6.05 -10.46
CA ARG A 179 16.52 7.28 -10.72
C ARG A 179 16.42 8.28 -9.57
N GLN A 180 15.22 8.45 -9.03
CA GLN A 180 15.01 9.36 -7.91
C GLN A 180 15.78 8.86 -6.68
N SER A 181 15.75 7.55 -6.43
CA SER A 181 16.48 6.93 -5.33
C SER A 181 18.00 7.13 -5.46
N ALA A 182 18.56 6.96 -6.65
CA ALA A 182 19.98 7.26 -6.90
C ALA A 182 20.32 8.73 -6.60
N HIS A 183 19.41 9.67 -6.92
CA HIS A 183 19.58 11.08 -6.62
C HIS A 183 19.52 11.39 -5.11
N GLU A 184 18.60 10.75 -4.37
CA GLU A 184 18.52 10.91 -2.91
C GLU A 184 19.78 10.40 -2.20
N VAL A 185 20.35 9.27 -2.64
CA VAL A 185 21.64 8.75 -2.13
C VAL A 185 22.77 9.76 -2.34
N ILE A 186 22.91 10.28 -3.56
CA ILE A 186 23.94 11.27 -3.88
C ILE A 186 23.74 12.53 -3.04
N SER A 187 22.50 13.05 -2.97
CA SER A 187 22.19 14.30 -2.26
C SER A 187 22.50 14.21 -0.77
N TYR A 188 22.21 13.07 -0.14
CA TYR A 188 22.59 12.82 1.25
C TYR A 188 24.12 12.80 1.41
N LEU A 189 24.83 12.04 0.57
CA LEU A 189 26.28 11.90 0.66
C LEU A 189 27.01 13.23 0.44
N GLU A 190 26.53 14.12 -0.41
CA GLU A 190 27.15 15.44 -0.63
C GLU A 190 27.29 16.28 0.64
N GLN A 191 26.47 15.99 1.66
CA GLN A 191 26.46 16.74 2.92
C GLN A 191 27.31 16.13 4.02
N VAL A 192 27.52 14.82 3.93
CA VAL A 192 28.09 14.02 5.03
C VAL A 192 29.43 13.40 4.66
N ASP A 193 29.63 13.14 3.36
CA ASP A 193 30.82 12.52 2.78
C ASP A 193 30.95 12.83 1.27
N PRO A 194 31.53 13.99 0.90
CA PRO A 194 31.68 14.40 -0.50
C PRO A 194 32.50 13.43 -1.37
N ASP A 195 33.45 12.71 -0.77
CA ASP A 195 34.27 11.72 -1.50
C ASP A 195 33.43 10.48 -1.84
N LEU A 196 32.61 10.00 -0.90
CA LEU A 196 31.66 8.94 -1.17
C LEU A 196 30.55 9.39 -2.13
N ALA A 197 30.16 10.67 -2.11
CA ALA A 197 29.22 11.25 -3.08
C ALA A 197 29.78 11.22 -4.51
N MET A 198 31.07 11.55 -4.72
CA MET A 198 31.73 11.41 -6.02
C MET A 198 31.72 9.95 -6.51
N GLN A 199 31.97 9.00 -5.60
CA GLN A 199 31.89 7.57 -5.94
C GLN A 199 30.46 7.15 -6.31
N ALA A 200 29.44 7.63 -5.59
CA ALA A 200 28.04 7.37 -5.92
C ALA A 200 27.66 7.93 -7.29
N ARG A 201 28.09 9.16 -7.62
CA ARG A 201 27.90 9.76 -8.96
C ARG A 201 28.50 8.88 -10.06
N HIS A 202 29.73 8.39 -9.85
CA HIS A 202 30.38 7.49 -10.79
C HIS A 202 29.65 6.15 -10.93
N HIS A 203 29.24 5.52 -9.82
CA HIS A 203 28.54 4.24 -9.84
C HIS A 203 27.13 4.31 -10.45
N TYR A 204 26.45 5.46 -10.38
CA TYR A 204 25.09 5.66 -10.91
C TYR A 204 25.03 6.37 -12.27
N GLU A 205 26.18 6.82 -12.81
CA GLU A 205 26.24 7.63 -14.03
C GLU A 205 25.49 6.98 -15.20
N ALA A 206 25.70 5.69 -15.44
CA ALA A 206 25.06 4.97 -16.53
C ALA A 206 23.53 4.92 -16.41
N LEU A 207 22.98 4.85 -15.18
CA LEU A 207 21.54 4.83 -14.94
C LEU A 207 20.88 6.17 -15.30
N SER A 208 21.62 7.27 -15.18
CA SER A 208 21.11 8.61 -15.47
C SER A 208 20.75 8.83 -16.94
N ASN A 209 21.29 8.00 -17.84
CA ASN A 209 21.08 8.07 -19.29
C ASN A 209 19.70 7.59 -19.76
N PHE A 210 18.91 6.94 -18.89
CA PHE A 210 17.66 6.27 -19.27
C PHE A 210 16.38 7.00 -18.85
N GLY A 211 16.49 8.27 -18.45
CA GLY A 211 15.32 9.10 -18.17
C GLY A 211 14.48 8.58 -16.99
N TYR A 212 13.17 8.74 -17.07
CA TYR A 212 12.20 8.14 -16.12
C TYR A 212 11.52 6.88 -16.66
N ASP A 213 11.84 6.48 -17.90
CA ASP A 213 11.30 5.28 -18.54
C ASP A 213 12.33 4.14 -18.42
N PRO A 214 12.17 3.25 -17.44
CA PRO A 214 13.17 2.24 -17.17
C PRO A 214 13.09 1.08 -18.18
N GLN A 215 12.06 1.04 -19.04
CA GLN A 215 12.03 0.12 -20.18
C GLN A 215 13.14 0.46 -21.18
N LEU A 216 13.60 1.72 -21.24
CA LEU A 216 14.74 2.12 -22.06
C LEU A 216 16.03 1.46 -21.57
N TYR A 217 16.22 1.34 -20.26
CA TYR A 217 17.37 0.64 -19.68
C TYR A 217 17.33 -0.85 -20.02
N ALA A 218 16.20 -1.51 -19.75
CA ALA A 218 15.99 -2.92 -20.10
C ALA A 218 16.25 -3.19 -21.60
N ARG A 219 15.74 -2.31 -22.47
CA ARG A 219 15.93 -2.40 -23.92
C ARG A 219 17.38 -2.18 -24.36
N ALA A 220 18.11 -1.31 -23.67
CA ALA A 220 19.51 -1.03 -23.99
C ALA A 220 20.44 -2.18 -23.60
N LEU A 221 20.17 -2.86 -22.47
CA LEU A 221 20.89 -4.06 -22.04
C LEU A 221 20.85 -5.16 -23.10
N LEU A 222 19.67 -5.43 -23.68
CA LEU A 222 19.49 -6.51 -24.66
C LEU A 222 20.15 -6.25 -26.01
N LYS A 223 20.28 -4.97 -26.36
CA LYS A 223 20.90 -4.56 -27.62
C LYS A 223 22.41 -4.40 -27.47
N ASP A 224 22.97 -4.87 -26.35
CA ASP A 224 24.37 -4.70 -25.97
C ASP A 224 24.84 -3.24 -26.10
N ARG A 225 23.92 -2.29 -25.83
CA ARG A 225 24.21 -0.84 -25.90
C ARG A 225 24.78 -0.32 -24.59
N VAL A 226 24.50 -1.02 -23.50
CA VAL A 226 25.07 -0.77 -22.17
C VAL A 226 25.27 -2.09 -21.44
N ASP A 227 26.28 -2.12 -20.57
CA ASP A 227 26.48 -3.24 -19.66
C ASP A 227 25.52 -3.16 -18.46
N SER A 228 25.26 -4.31 -17.84
CA SER A 228 24.54 -4.37 -16.56
C SER A 228 25.26 -3.54 -15.51
N GLN A 229 24.46 -2.77 -14.76
CA GLN A 229 24.98 -1.90 -13.71
C GLN A 229 25.01 -2.61 -12.35
N GLN A 230 24.63 -3.89 -12.29
CA GLN A 230 24.55 -4.71 -11.09
C GLN A 230 25.80 -4.58 -10.21
N LYS A 231 27.01 -4.71 -10.79
CA LYS A 231 28.26 -4.60 -10.03
C LYS A 231 28.44 -3.21 -9.41
N HIS A 232 28.07 -2.15 -10.13
CA HIS A 232 28.22 -0.78 -9.67
C HIS A 232 27.20 -0.44 -8.58
N VAL A 233 25.93 -0.84 -8.73
CA VAL A 233 24.88 -0.57 -7.73
C VAL A 233 25.12 -1.36 -6.44
N ILE A 234 25.56 -2.62 -6.54
CA ILE A 234 25.93 -3.43 -5.37
C ILE A 234 27.17 -2.84 -4.68
N ALA A 235 28.19 -2.42 -5.44
CA ALA A 235 29.37 -1.80 -4.87
C ALA A 235 29.01 -0.52 -4.11
N MET A 236 28.11 0.31 -4.65
CA MET A 236 27.68 1.54 -3.97
C MET A 236 26.89 1.25 -2.69
N LEU A 237 25.91 0.33 -2.74
CA LEU A 237 25.18 -0.10 -1.54
C LEU A 237 26.12 -0.65 -0.47
N THR A 238 27.07 -1.51 -0.86
CA THR A 238 28.05 -2.10 0.07
C THR A 238 28.91 -1.03 0.73
N LYS A 239 29.39 -0.04 -0.04
CA LYS A 239 30.16 1.08 0.50
C LYS A 239 29.34 1.89 1.50
N LEU A 240 28.10 2.23 1.17
CA LEU A 240 27.22 2.99 2.07
C LEU A 240 26.96 2.23 3.38
N LEU A 241 26.64 0.94 3.32
CA LEU A 241 26.38 0.12 4.50
C LEU A 241 27.62 -0.11 5.36
N ASN A 242 28.82 -0.21 4.76
CA ASN A 242 30.07 -0.30 5.52
C ASN A 242 30.38 0.98 6.31
N GLU A 243 29.88 2.13 5.87
CA GLU A 243 30.04 3.42 6.52
C GLU A 243 28.90 3.72 7.53
N GLU A 244 27.90 2.84 7.67
CA GLU A 244 26.70 3.07 8.49
C GLU A 244 27.03 3.43 9.94
N LEU A 245 28.00 2.76 10.57
CA LEU A 245 28.42 3.06 11.95
C LEU A 245 29.04 4.46 12.08
N ARG A 246 29.84 4.89 11.10
CA ARG A 246 30.47 6.22 11.12
C ARG A 246 29.45 7.30 10.82
N LEU A 247 28.59 7.08 9.83
CA LEU A 247 27.57 8.04 9.40
C LEU A 247 26.47 8.20 10.45
N SER A 248 26.01 7.12 11.08
CA SER A 248 24.99 7.17 12.15
C SER A 248 25.44 7.90 13.41
N ALA A 249 26.75 8.01 13.63
CA ALA A 249 27.31 8.80 14.73
C ALA A 249 27.26 10.31 14.48
N LEU A 250 26.91 10.75 13.26
CA LEU A 250 26.75 12.18 12.96
C LEU A 250 25.48 12.72 13.65
N PRO A 251 25.53 13.93 14.24
CA PRO A 251 24.37 14.51 14.90
C PRO A 251 23.16 14.66 13.93
N GLY A 252 22.03 14.05 14.28
CA GLY A 252 20.77 14.17 13.55
C GLY A 252 20.61 13.25 12.32
N ASP A 253 21.47 12.25 12.16
CA ASP A 253 21.58 11.50 10.89
C ASP A 253 20.83 10.17 10.86
N GLY A 254 20.24 9.70 11.97
CA GLY A 254 19.64 8.36 12.07
C GLY A 254 18.57 8.07 11.02
N ASP A 255 17.54 8.93 10.90
CA ASP A 255 16.45 8.74 9.93
C ASP A 255 16.90 9.04 8.48
N GLU A 256 17.78 10.03 8.28
CA GLU A 256 18.27 10.39 6.93
C GLU A 256 19.26 9.37 6.36
N LEU A 257 20.10 8.77 7.20
CA LEU A 257 20.93 7.62 6.81
C LEU A 257 20.06 6.40 6.47
N PHE A 258 19.01 6.13 7.26
CA PHE A 258 18.03 5.09 6.91
C PHE A 258 17.42 5.36 5.53
N SER A 259 17.00 6.60 5.26
CA SER A 259 16.50 6.98 3.94
C SER A 259 17.52 6.74 2.83
N ALA A 260 18.77 7.17 3.01
CA ALA A 260 19.82 6.95 2.02
C ALA A 260 20.09 5.47 1.79
N ALA A 261 20.12 4.65 2.85
CA ALA A 261 20.31 3.21 2.77
C ALA A 261 19.17 2.53 2.00
N GLU A 262 17.90 2.86 2.29
CA GLU A 262 16.75 2.28 1.59
C GLU A 262 16.71 2.73 0.13
N ASN A 263 17.02 3.99 -0.18
CA ASN A 263 17.18 4.43 -1.55
C ASN A 263 18.28 3.65 -2.30
N ALA A 264 19.42 3.37 -1.66
CA ALA A 264 20.48 2.56 -2.27
C ALA A 264 20.05 1.10 -2.51
N ARG A 265 19.24 0.51 -1.62
CA ARG A 265 18.64 -0.81 -1.81
C ARG A 265 17.67 -0.81 -2.99
N ILE A 266 16.79 0.19 -3.08
CA ILE A 266 15.87 0.36 -4.20
C ILE A 266 16.63 0.44 -5.53
N VAL A 267 17.74 1.19 -5.61
CA VAL A 267 18.54 1.23 -6.84
C VAL A 267 19.05 -0.16 -7.23
N LYS A 268 19.49 -0.96 -6.26
CA LYS A 268 19.95 -2.34 -6.48
C LYS A 268 18.81 -3.27 -6.91
N ASP A 269 17.65 -3.22 -6.26
CA ASP A 269 16.50 -4.08 -6.58
C ASP A 269 15.82 -3.67 -7.89
N ALA A 270 15.74 -2.37 -8.18
CA ALA A 270 15.20 -1.86 -9.43
C ALA A 270 16.10 -2.20 -10.63
N GLU A 271 17.43 -2.15 -10.49
CA GLU A 271 18.34 -2.64 -11.54
C GLU A 271 18.05 -4.10 -11.87
N GLU A 272 17.91 -4.94 -10.85
CA GLU A 272 17.62 -6.36 -11.03
C GLU A 272 16.25 -6.58 -11.68
N TYR A 273 15.23 -5.86 -11.23
CA TYR A 273 13.88 -5.87 -11.80
C TYR A 273 13.93 -5.53 -13.30
N TYR A 274 14.54 -4.40 -13.68
CA TYR A 274 14.54 -3.97 -15.07
C TYR A 274 15.40 -4.86 -15.96
N ARG A 275 16.53 -5.34 -15.44
CA ARG A 275 17.38 -6.31 -16.15
C ARG A 275 16.65 -7.61 -16.44
N LYS A 276 15.79 -8.10 -15.54
CA LYS A 276 15.02 -9.34 -15.74
C LYS A 276 13.67 -9.16 -16.44
N SER A 277 13.11 -7.94 -16.47
CA SER A 277 11.79 -7.66 -17.05
C SER A 277 11.61 -8.09 -18.50
N TYR A 278 12.70 -8.13 -19.28
CA TYR A 278 12.62 -8.60 -20.65
C TYR A 278 12.77 -10.12 -20.82
N THR A 279 13.52 -10.79 -19.96
CA THR A 279 13.61 -12.27 -20.02
C THR A 279 12.37 -12.94 -19.44
N ASP A 280 11.56 -12.21 -18.69
CA ASP A 280 10.35 -12.68 -18.01
C ASP A 280 9.05 -12.24 -18.74
N ILE A 281 9.11 -11.89 -20.02
CA ILE A 281 7.92 -11.41 -20.78
C ILE A 281 6.79 -12.45 -20.79
N ILE A 282 7.10 -13.75 -20.72
CA ILE A 282 6.11 -14.82 -20.86
C ILE A 282 5.35 -15.09 -19.55
N SER A 283 6.03 -15.10 -18.40
CA SER A 283 5.42 -15.38 -17.09
C SER A 283 5.14 -14.14 -16.26
N GLY A 284 6.01 -13.12 -16.30
CA GLY A 284 5.96 -11.95 -15.42
C GLY A 284 6.18 -12.27 -13.92
N HIS A 285 6.41 -13.53 -13.56
CA HIS A 285 6.52 -13.98 -12.17
C HIS A 285 7.87 -13.65 -11.56
N VAL A 286 8.96 -13.65 -12.33
CA VAL A 286 10.29 -13.33 -11.82
C VAL A 286 10.38 -11.88 -11.38
N THR A 287 9.91 -10.94 -12.20
CA THR A 287 9.89 -9.52 -11.84
C THR A 287 8.88 -9.21 -10.76
N TRP A 288 7.72 -9.88 -10.77
CA TRP A 288 6.77 -9.82 -9.67
C TRP A 288 7.41 -10.25 -8.35
N ASN A 289 8.08 -11.40 -8.33
CA ASN A 289 8.70 -11.95 -7.12
C ASN A 289 9.84 -11.05 -6.61
N ILE A 290 10.61 -10.41 -7.50
CA ILE A 290 11.61 -9.40 -7.11
C ILE A 290 10.94 -8.23 -6.39
N ARG A 291 9.87 -7.69 -6.98
CA ARG A 291 9.14 -6.53 -6.44
C ARG A 291 8.55 -6.85 -5.07
N ASP A 292 7.82 -7.96 -4.94
CA ASP A 292 7.19 -8.33 -3.66
C ASP A 292 8.21 -8.70 -2.59
N THR A 293 9.33 -9.34 -2.96
CA THR A 293 10.42 -9.59 -2.00
C THR A 293 11.01 -8.29 -1.47
N ALA A 294 11.32 -7.34 -2.36
CA ALA A 294 11.87 -6.04 -1.97
C ALA A 294 10.91 -5.24 -1.09
N MET A 295 9.60 -5.31 -1.37
CA MET A 295 8.58 -4.66 -0.53
C MET A 295 8.56 -5.23 0.91
N VAL A 296 8.72 -6.55 1.08
CA VAL A 296 8.79 -7.15 2.42
C VAL A 296 10.14 -6.93 3.10
N ASP A 297 11.24 -6.89 2.34
CA ASP A 297 12.55 -6.47 2.88
C ASP A 297 12.47 -5.05 3.44
N PHE A 298 11.78 -4.12 2.77
CA PHE A 298 11.53 -2.78 3.28
C PHE A 298 10.72 -2.79 4.60
N ILE A 299 9.69 -3.64 4.71
CA ILE A 299 8.92 -3.79 5.96
C ILE A 299 9.86 -4.19 7.11
N ASP A 300 10.77 -5.14 6.88
CA ASP A 300 11.75 -5.58 7.88
C ASP A 300 12.70 -4.43 8.29
N HIS A 301 13.23 -3.68 7.32
CA HIS A 301 14.11 -2.56 7.59
C HIS A 301 13.40 -1.45 8.37
N ALA A 302 12.17 -1.09 8.01
CA ALA A 302 11.39 -0.05 8.67
C ALA A 302 11.07 -0.43 10.13
N LEU A 303 10.64 -1.69 10.37
CA LEU A 303 10.40 -2.22 11.71
C LEU A 303 11.69 -2.24 12.56
N ALA A 304 12.81 -2.71 11.99
CA ALA A 304 14.10 -2.70 12.69
C ALA A 304 14.56 -1.28 13.03
N HIS A 305 14.34 -0.32 12.13
CA HIS A 305 14.66 1.09 12.35
C HIS A 305 13.85 1.69 13.50
N TYR A 306 12.53 1.46 13.53
CA TYR A 306 11.66 1.94 14.61
C TYR A 306 11.95 1.24 15.94
N ASP A 307 12.23 -0.06 15.94
CA ASP A 307 12.64 -0.79 17.14
C ASP A 307 13.93 -0.20 17.73
N LYS A 308 14.96 0.06 16.90
CA LYS A 308 16.21 0.70 17.34
C LYS A 308 15.96 2.10 17.92
N ARG A 309 15.16 2.91 17.22
CA ARG A 309 14.80 4.26 17.67
C ARG A 309 14.11 4.23 19.04
N MET A 310 13.23 3.26 19.24
CA MET A 310 12.51 3.10 20.49
C MET A 310 13.40 2.55 21.59
N ALA A 311 14.30 1.60 21.30
CA ALA A 311 15.27 1.13 22.29
C ALA A 311 16.21 2.25 22.78
N ALA A 312 16.50 3.25 21.93
CA ALA A 312 17.31 4.41 22.30
C ALA A 312 16.54 5.49 23.09
N ALA A 313 15.21 5.41 23.19
CA ALA A 313 14.42 6.41 23.90
C ALA A 313 14.53 6.23 25.43
N PRO A 314 14.76 7.31 26.22
CA PRO A 314 14.91 7.22 27.68
C PRO A 314 13.69 6.64 28.42
N SER A 315 12.51 6.75 27.82
CA SER A 315 11.22 6.26 28.29
C SER A 315 10.92 4.79 27.93
N SER A 316 11.83 4.12 27.22
CA SER A 316 11.52 2.87 26.54
C SER A 316 11.33 1.68 27.48
N SER A 317 10.22 0.95 27.26
CA SER A 317 10.00 -0.38 27.80
C SER A 317 10.87 -1.39 27.05
N SER A 318 11.59 -2.25 27.78
CA SER A 318 12.37 -3.37 27.23
C SER A 318 11.53 -4.39 26.42
N LYS A 319 10.19 -4.26 26.40
CA LYS A 319 9.26 -5.12 25.67
C LYS A 319 8.60 -4.44 24.46
N TYR A 320 8.96 -3.19 24.15
CA TYR A 320 8.35 -2.51 23.01
C TYR A 320 8.76 -3.18 21.69
N ARG A 321 7.78 -3.34 20.80
CA ARG A 321 7.96 -3.88 19.46
C ARG A 321 7.13 -3.05 18.51
N SER A 322 7.78 -2.44 17.52
CA SER A 322 7.11 -1.61 16.53
C SER A 322 6.14 -2.42 15.68
N ARG A 323 5.06 -1.76 15.26
CA ARG A 323 4.01 -2.35 14.41
C ARG A 323 3.66 -1.46 13.25
N CYS A 324 3.29 -2.07 12.13
CA CYS A 324 2.97 -1.36 10.90
C CYS A 324 1.68 -1.85 10.26
N VAL A 325 1.00 -0.92 9.58
CA VAL A 325 -0.08 -1.21 8.66
C VAL A 325 0.46 -1.10 7.23
N VAL A 326 0.18 -2.07 6.38
CA VAL A 326 0.62 -2.12 4.98
C VAL A 326 -0.60 -1.95 4.08
N TRP A 327 -0.56 -0.99 3.15
CA TRP A 327 -1.60 -0.74 2.15
C TRP A 327 -1.08 -1.11 0.77
N ALA A 328 -1.71 -2.08 0.11
CA ALA A 328 -1.37 -2.48 -1.24
C ALA A 328 -2.55 -3.20 -1.89
N HIS A 329 -2.50 -3.46 -3.19
CA HIS A 329 -3.54 -4.22 -3.88
C HIS A 329 -3.78 -5.62 -3.27
N ASN A 330 -4.99 -6.18 -3.38
CA ASN A 330 -5.31 -7.56 -2.96
C ASN A 330 -4.35 -8.58 -3.59
N SER A 331 -3.86 -8.34 -4.81
CA SER A 331 -2.87 -9.23 -5.46
C SER A 331 -1.52 -9.29 -4.74
N HIS A 332 -1.15 -8.25 -3.99
CA HIS A 332 0.03 -8.22 -3.13
C HIS A 332 -0.31 -8.70 -1.71
N ILE A 333 -1.48 -8.31 -1.18
CA ILE A 333 -1.84 -8.59 0.21
C ILE A 333 -2.39 -9.99 0.44
N GLY A 334 -3.11 -10.57 -0.51
CA GLY A 334 -3.63 -11.93 -0.40
C GLY A 334 -2.51 -12.95 -0.39
N ASP A 335 -2.60 -13.99 0.44
CA ASP A 335 -1.62 -15.08 0.45
C ASP A 335 -1.67 -15.87 -0.87
N ALA A 336 -0.67 -15.71 -1.74
CA ALA A 336 -0.69 -16.27 -3.09
C ALA A 336 -0.77 -17.81 -3.13
N ARG A 337 -0.47 -18.50 -2.02
CA ARG A 337 -0.64 -19.96 -1.90
C ARG A 337 -2.12 -20.38 -1.94
N SER A 338 -3.06 -19.44 -1.77
CA SER A 338 -4.50 -19.70 -1.87
C SER A 338 -5.02 -19.73 -3.30
N TYR A 339 -4.23 -19.32 -4.29
CA TYR A 339 -4.65 -19.40 -5.69
C TYR A 339 -4.75 -20.87 -6.11
N ALA A 340 -5.91 -21.27 -6.63
CA ALA A 340 -6.19 -22.68 -6.92
C ALA A 340 -5.27 -23.28 -8.00
N ASP A 341 -4.75 -22.42 -8.89
CA ASP A 341 -3.82 -22.79 -9.95
C ASP A 341 -2.34 -22.52 -9.57
N ALA A 342 -2.04 -22.10 -8.33
CA ALA A 342 -0.66 -21.91 -7.90
C ALA A 342 0.09 -23.26 -7.96
N PRO A 343 1.18 -23.38 -8.73
CA PRO A 343 1.98 -24.59 -8.72
C PRO A 343 2.55 -24.78 -7.31
N SER A 344 2.13 -25.85 -6.63
CA SER A 344 2.46 -26.10 -5.21
C SER A 344 3.97 -26.22 -4.90
N THR A 345 4.82 -26.25 -5.93
CA THR A 345 6.26 -26.58 -5.79
C THR A 345 7.18 -25.95 -6.85
N SER A 346 6.74 -25.00 -7.69
CA SER A 346 7.65 -24.38 -8.67
C SER A 346 8.30 -23.10 -8.11
N GLN A 347 9.62 -22.96 -8.26
CA GLN A 347 10.34 -21.69 -8.05
C GLN A 347 9.84 -20.55 -8.97
N ALA A 348 8.91 -20.86 -9.89
CA ALA A 348 8.29 -19.95 -10.84
C ALA A 348 6.89 -19.48 -10.43
N ALA A 349 6.33 -19.95 -9.30
CA ALA A 349 5.04 -19.48 -8.82
C ALA A 349 5.12 -18.01 -8.37
N GLN A 350 4.09 -17.24 -8.70
CA GLN A 350 3.94 -15.86 -8.24
C GLN A 350 3.80 -15.86 -6.70
N ILE A 351 4.68 -15.14 -6.00
CA ILE A 351 4.56 -14.90 -4.55
C ILE A 351 3.81 -13.60 -4.29
N SER A 352 3.39 -13.38 -3.06
CA SER A 352 2.79 -12.12 -2.64
C SER A 352 3.39 -11.58 -1.33
N VAL A 353 3.28 -10.27 -1.11
CA VAL A 353 3.59 -9.63 0.17
C VAL A 353 2.90 -10.35 1.34
N GLY A 354 1.62 -10.67 1.22
CA GLY A 354 0.85 -11.38 2.25
C GLY A 354 1.43 -12.75 2.60
N GLN A 355 1.82 -13.52 1.58
CA GLN A 355 2.49 -14.80 1.78
C GLN A 355 3.83 -14.62 2.52
N LEU A 356 4.68 -13.71 2.04
CA LEU A 356 6.01 -13.47 2.59
C LEU A 356 5.95 -12.92 4.03
N VAL A 357 5.00 -12.04 4.33
CA VAL A 357 4.74 -11.55 5.68
C VAL A 357 4.35 -12.72 6.60
N ARG A 358 3.46 -13.61 6.14
CA ARG A 358 3.08 -14.81 6.88
C ARG A 358 4.26 -15.76 7.10
N GLU A 359 5.17 -15.90 6.13
CA GLU A 359 6.36 -16.74 6.24
C GLU A 359 7.42 -16.16 7.20
N ARG A 360 7.61 -14.84 7.20
CA ARG A 360 8.61 -14.17 8.06
C ARG A 360 8.14 -13.98 9.49
N TYR A 361 6.89 -13.57 9.67
CA TYR A 361 6.34 -13.19 10.98
C TYR A 361 5.48 -14.29 11.61
N GLY A 362 4.96 -15.23 10.82
CA GLY A 362 4.02 -16.25 11.30
C GLY A 362 2.59 -15.70 11.47
N MET A 363 1.63 -16.61 11.68
CA MET A 363 0.21 -16.25 11.74
C MET A 363 -0.14 -15.31 12.90
N ALA A 364 0.50 -15.47 14.06
CA ALA A 364 0.19 -14.68 15.25
C ALA A 364 0.60 -13.20 15.12
N ASP A 365 1.64 -12.92 14.33
CA ASP A 365 2.19 -11.59 14.13
C ASP A 365 1.78 -10.95 12.80
N SER A 366 0.96 -11.62 11.99
CA SER A 366 0.46 -11.11 10.73
C SER A 366 -1.07 -11.12 10.72
N PHE A 367 -1.69 -10.17 10.01
CA PHE A 367 -3.13 -10.16 9.75
C PHE A 367 -3.43 -9.54 8.38
N LEU A 368 -4.13 -10.26 7.51
CA LEU A 368 -4.42 -9.87 6.13
C LEU A 368 -5.90 -9.54 5.95
N ILE A 369 -6.23 -8.36 5.43
CA ILE A 369 -7.59 -7.90 5.17
C ILE A 369 -7.76 -7.72 3.68
N GLY A 370 -8.75 -8.37 3.06
CA GLY A 370 -9.13 -8.13 1.66
C GLY A 370 -10.34 -7.20 1.56
N GLN A 371 -10.39 -6.33 0.56
CA GLN A 371 -11.58 -5.52 0.26
C GLN A 371 -12.10 -5.86 -1.13
N LEU A 372 -13.42 -6.05 -1.27
CA LEU A 372 -14.09 -6.52 -2.48
C LEU A 372 -15.34 -5.71 -2.79
N MET A 373 -15.77 -5.72 -4.07
CA MET A 373 -16.99 -5.03 -4.51
C MET A 373 -17.76 -5.79 -5.60
N HIS A 374 -19.07 -5.59 -5.64
CA HIS A 374 -19.91 -6.18 -6.70
C HIS A 374 -19.83 -5.37 -8.00
N THR A 375 -20.07 -4.05 -7.91
CA THR A 375 -20.16 -3.14 -9.05
C THR A 375 -19.85 -1.68 -8.64
N GLY A 376 -20.06 -0.73 -9.55
CA GLY A 376 -19.94 0.70 -9.28
C GLY A 376 -19.09 1.41 -10.33
N THR A 377 -18.25 2.34 -9.90
CA THR A 377 -17.30 3.04 -10.76
C THR A 377 -15.89 2.99 -10.20
N VAL A 378 -14.89 2.94 -11.10
CA VAL A 378 -13.48 2.91 -10.75
C VAL A 378 -12.70 3.96 -11.54
N ARG A 379 -11.66 4.53 -10.93
CA ARG A 379 -10.66 5.32 -11.65
C ARG A 379 -9.54 4.43 -12.16
N ALA A 380 -9.43 4.31 -13.48
CA ALA A 380 -8.41 3.47 -14.09
C ALA A 380 -7.95 4.07 -15.42
N SER A 381 -6.91 3.50 -16.00
CA SER A 381 -6.53 3.78 -17.39
C SER A 381 -6.82 2.59 -18.31
N LEU A 382 -6.87 2.86 -19.60
CA LEU A 382 -6.89 1.79 -20.60
C LEU A 382 -5.50 1.18 -20.78
N GLN A 383 -4.42 1.95 -20.61
CA GLN A 383 -3.06 1.47 -20.83
C GLN A 383 -2.07 2.08 -19.82
N TRP A 384 -0.89 1.47 -19.72
CA TRP A 384 0.18 1.97 -18.85
C TRP A 384 0.58 3.38 -19.27
N ASP A 385 0.84 4.26 -18.30
CA ASP A 385 1.11 5.69 -18.50
C ASP A 385 0.01 6.44 -19.29
N GLY A 386 -1.19 5.84 -19.42
CA GLY A 386 -2.33 6.44 -20.10
C GLY A 386 -3.10 7.43 -19.23
N GLN A 387 -4.04 8.14 -19.86
CA GLN A 387 -4.97 9.03 -19.17
C GLN A 387 -5.87 8.24 -18.20
N ALA A 388 -6.24 8.86 -17.08
CA ALA A 388 -7.22 8.33 -16.14
C ALA A 388 -8.66 8.59 -16.63
N TYR A 389 -9.52 7.60 -16.48
CA TYR A 389 -10.95 7.68 -16.74
C TYR A 389 -11.73 7.23 -15.50
N ILE A 390 -12.94 7.75 -15.35
CA ILE A 390 -13.96 7.12 -14.51
C ILE A 390 -14.66 6.09 -15.39
N MET A 391 -14.64 4.83 -14.97
CA MET A 391 -15.18 3.70 -15.72
C MET A 391 -16.18 2.94 -14.86
N ASP A 392 -17.36 2.60 -15.39
CA ASP A 392 -18.26 1.67 -14.70
C ASP A 392 -17.63 0.29 -14.60
N VAL A 393 -17.79 -0.39 -13.48
CA VAL A 393 -17.34 -1.76 -13.32
C VAL A 393 -18.48 -2.69 -13.74
N ASN A 394 -18.17 -3.80 -14.42
CA ASN A 394 -19.22 -4.76 -14.73
C ASN A 394 -19.75 -5.36 -13.42
N PRO A 395 -21.03 -5.74 -13.33
CA PRO A 395 -21.51 -6.58 -12.24
C PRO A 395 -20.64 -7.84 -12.13
N SER A 396 -20.34 -8.26 -10.90
CA SER A 396 -19.47 -9.41 -10.65
C SER A 396 -19.95 -10.70 -11.32
N LEU A 397 -19.02 -11.59 -11.65
CA LEU A 397 -19.35 -12.85 -12.32
C LEU A 397 -20.12 -13.80 -11.39
N SER A 398 -21.06 -14.58 -11.95
CA SER A 398 -21.95 -15.46 -11.16
C SER A 398 -21.24 -16.53 -10.29
N SER A 399 -20.00 -16.86 -10.62
CA SER A 399 -19.14 -17.84 -9.93
C SER A 399 -18.08 -17.20 -9.04
N SER A 400 -18.14 -15.89 -8.83
CA SER A 400 -17.16 -15.12 -8.09
C SER A 400 -17.52 -14.94 -6.61
N TYR A 401 -16.56 -14.56 -5.79
CA TYR A 401 -16.81 -14.20 -4.41
C TYR A 401 -17.58 -12.90 -4.29
N GLU A 402 -17.32 -11.92 -5.14
CA GLU A 402 -18.01 -10.64 -5.17
C GLU A 402 -19.52 -10.85 -5.38
N GLN A 403 -19.91 -11.81 -6.25
CA GLN A 403 -21.32 -12.17 -6.44
C GLN A 403 -21.91 -12.86 -5.20
N LEU A 404 -21.15 -13.73 -4.55
CA LEU A 404 -21.58 -14.39 -3.32
C LEU A 404 -21.81 -13.37 -2.22
N LEU A 405 -20.89 -12.41 -2.05
CA LEU A 405 -20.98 -11.33 -1.07
C LEU A 405 -22.10 -10.33 -1.42
N HIS A 406 -22.37 -10.10 -2.71
CA HIS A 406 -23.58 -9.39 -3.15
C HIS A 406 -24.87 -10.12 -2.76
N GLN A 407 -24.92 -11.44 -2.83
CA GLN A 407 -26.08 -12.18 -2.34
C GLN A 407 -26.23 -12.06 -0.82
N VAL A 408 -25.13 -11.98 -0.08
CA VAL A 408 -25.14 -11.68 1.36
C VAL A 408 -25.67 -10.26 1.62
N SER A 409 -25.24 -9.27 0.83
CA SER A 409 -25.72 -7.88 0.98
C SER A 409 -27.23 -7.78 0.77
N VAL A 410 -27.76 -8.49 -0.24
CA VAL A 410 -29.20 -8.59 -0.53
C VAL A 410 -29.95 -9.32 0.59
N GLU A 411 -29.46 -10.49 1.04
CA GLU A 411 -30.11 -11.29 2.10
C GLU A 411 -30.18 -10.53 3.42
N THR A 412 -29.14 -9.77 3.76
CA THR A 412 -29.02 -9.04 5.03
C THR A 412 -29.56 -7.61 4.96
N ALA A 413 -29.88 -7.10 3.76
CA ALA A 413 -30.14 -5.68 3.50
C ALA A 413 -29.03 -4.75 4.02
N HIS A 414 -27.78 -5.22 3.93
CA HIS A 414 -26.59 -4.47 4.34
C HIS A 414 -25.60 -4.38 3.17
N PRO A 415 -25.51 -3.21 2.49
CA PRO A 415 -24.64 -3.06 1.32
C PRO A 415 -23.15 -3.13 1.67
N SER A 416 -22.78 -2.89 2.93
CA SER A 416 -21.38 -2.93 3.36
C SER A 416 -21.23 -3.66 4.69
N PHE A 417 -20.31 -4.61 4.73
CA PHE A 417 -20.08 -5.46 5.89
C PHE A 417 -18.68 -6.07 5.90
N GLY A 418 -18.22 -6.49 7.07
CA GLY A 418 -17.02 -7.30 7.24
C GLY A 418 -17.35 -8.76 7.58
N VAL A 419 -16.45 -9.68 7.26
CA VAL A 419 -16.50 -11.08 7.72
C VAL A 419 -15.13 -11.44 8.28
N ILE A 420 -15.09 -11.92 9.53
CA ILE A 420 -13.85 -12.33 10.20
C ILE A 420 -13.65 -13.83 9.96
N LEU A 421 -12.51 -14.19 9.35
CA LEU A 421 -12.16 -15.56 8.95
C LEU A 421 -11.05 -16.13 9.84
N ARG A 422 -10.33 -15.28 10.59
CA ARG A 422 -9.37 -15.65 11.61
C ARG A 422 -9.29 -14.56 12.69
N SER A 423 -8.97 -14.95 13.91
CA SER A 423 -8.72 -14.03 15.03
C SER A 423 -7.36 -14.33 15.66
N ASN A 424 -6.56 -13.29 15.86
CA ASN A 424 -5.34 -13.26 16.68
C ASN A 424 -5.62 -12.73 18.10
N GLY A 425 -6.87 -12.37 18.42
CA GLY A 425 -7.23 -11.81 19.72
C GLY A 425 -7.29 -12.86 20.82
N ASP A 426 -6.55 -12.66 21.90
CA ASP A 426 -6.41 -13.61 23.02
C ASP A 426 -7.72 -13.89 23.78
N ARG A 427 -8.74 -13.04 23.64
CA ARG A 427 -9.96 -13.13 24.44
C ARG A 427 -11.08 -13.95 23.80
N TYR A 428 -11.14 -14.04 22.47
CA TYR A 428 -12.21 -14.76 21.78
C TYR A 428 -11.69 -15.33 20.46
N GLY A 429 -11.71 -16.65 20.33
CA GLY A 429 -11.61 -17.32 19.03
C GLY A 429 -12.83 -16.99 18.17
N LEU A 430 -12.86 -17.52 16.95
CA LEU A 430 -14.03 -17.34 16.07
C LEU A 430 -15.30 -17.88 16.75
N SER A 431 -16.40 -17.16 16.60
CA SER A 431 -17.73 -17.66 16.90
C SER A 431 -18.09 -18.80 15.96
N LYS A 432 -19.11 -19.59 16.32
CA LYS A 432 -19.60 -20.69 15.46
C LYS A 432 -20.01 -20.21 14.07
N ALA A 433 -20.58 -19.01 13.96
CA ALA A 433 -20.96 -18.42 12.68
C ALA A 433 -19.73 -18.07 11.85
N GLU A 434 -18.72 -17.45 12.45
CA GLU A 434 -17.46 -17.11 11.79
C GLU A 434 -16.68 -18.37 11.37
N GLU A 435 -16.64 -19.43 12.19
CA GLU A 435 -16.03 -20.71 11.81
C GLU A 435 -16.74 -21.35 10.61
N ALA A 436 -18.07 -21.32 10.59
CA ALA A 436 -18.85 -21.84 9.49
C ALA A 436 -18.63 -21.00 8.22
N ALA A 437 -18.58 -19.67 8.34
CA ALA A 437 -18.30 -18.77 7.23
C ALA A 437 -16.89 -18.98 6.67
N ARG A 438 -15.87 -19.13 7.54
CA ARG A 438 -14.51 -19.48 7.15
C ARG A 438 -14.47 -20.76 6.31
N ASN A 439 -15.13 -21.82 6.77
CA ASN A 439 -15.15 -23.09 6.04
C ASN A 439 -15.87 -22.96 4.69
N ALA A 440 -16.97 -22.20 4.63
CA ALA A 440 -17.74 -22.00 3.41
C ALA A 440 -17.01 -21.12 2.38
N LEU A 441 -16.23 -20.14 2.85
CA LEU A 441 -15.43 -19.22 2.02
C LEU A 441 -14.04 -19.76 1.67
N ASP A 442 -13.75 -21.02 2.01
CA ASP A 442 -12.52 -21.71 1.59
C ASP A 442 -12.72 -22.50 0.27
N GLU A 443 -13.94 -22.57 -0.27
CA GLU A 443 -14.21 -23.20 -1.58
C GLU A 443 -13.62 -22.38 -2.74
N PRO A 444 -12.86 -22.96 -3.69
CA PRO A 444 -12.32 -22.22 -4.83
C PRO A 444 -13.40 -21.49 -5.65
N ARG A 445 -13.27 -20.15 -5.78
CA ARG A 445 -14.15 -19.27 -6.58
C ARG A 445 -13.34 -18.18 -7.25
N LEU A 446 -13.91 -17.57 -8.29
CA LEU A 446 -13.27 -16.44 -8.94
C LEU A 446 -13.22 -15.24 -7.99
N GLU A 447 -12.15 -14.47 -8.05
CA GLU A 447 -11.98 -13.19 -7.38
C GLU A 447 -11.40 -12.18 -8.37
N ARG A 448 -11.88 -10.95 -8.28
CA ARG A 448 -11.55 -9.82 -9.13
C ARG A 448 -10.30 -9.10 -8.61
N PHE A 449 -9.52 -8.56 -9.53
CA PHE A 449 -8.26 -7.83 -9.31
C PHE A 449 -8.12 -6.75 -10.38
N ILE A 450 -8.63 -5.55 -10.12
CA ILE A 450 -8.54 -4.41 -11.05
C ILE A 450 -7.38 -3.50 -10.62
N GLY A 451 -6.23 -3.66 -11.27
CA GLY A 451 -5.09 -2.78 -11.03
C GLY A 451 -5.29 -1.35 -11.57
N VAL A 452 -4.20 -0.72 -11.98
CA VAL A 452 -4.21 0.64 -12.53
C VAL A 452 -4.80 0.71 -13.94
N GLN A 453 -4.92 -0.45 -14.58
CA GLN A 453 -5.56 -0.64 -15.88
C GLN A 453 -6.85 -1.42 -15.71
N TYR A 454 -7.88 -1.04 -16.45
CA TYR A 454 -9.14 -1.78 -16.48
C TYR A 454 -9.63 -1.98 -17.92
N ARG A 455 -9.91 -3.25 -18.27
CA ARG A 455 -10.41 -3.68 -19.57
C ARG A 455 -11.73 -4.44 -19.37
N LYS A 456 -12.86 -3.74 -19.55
CA LYS A 456 -14.20 -4.30 -19.33
C LYS A 456 -14.50 -5.50 -20.22
N GLU A 457 -14.02 -5.45 -21.47
CA GLU A 457 -14.35 -6.42 -22.51
C GLU A 457 -13.68 -7.78 -22.29
N THR A 458 -12.56 -7.79 -21.55
CA THR A 458 -11.74 -8.98 -21.28
C THR A 458 -11.57 -9.23 -19.78
N GLU A 459 -12.55 -8.81 -18.97
CA GLU A 459 -12.44 -8.77 -17.51
C GLU A 459 -12.13 -10.14 -16.90
N LEU A 460 -12.80 -11.21 -17.35
CA LEU A 460 -12.53 -12.57 -16.89
C LEU A 460 -11.06 -12.97 -17.11
N GLN A 461 -10.48 -12.65 -18.26
CA GLN A 461 -9.11 -13.02 -18.59
C GLN A 461 -8.08 -12.09 -17.93
N SER A 462 -8.42 -10.82 -17.73
CA SER A 462 -7.47 -9.77 -17.34
C SER A 462 -7.48 -9.50 -15.84
N HIS A 463 -8.61 -9.74 -15.18
CA HIS A 463 -8.91 -9.26 -13.85
C HIS A 463 -9.49 -10.33 -12.92
N TYR A 464 -9.64 -11.59 -13.32
CA TYR A 464 -10.11 -12.64 -12.41
C TYR A 464 -9.07 -13.75 -12.23
N LYS A 465 -8.97 -14.24 -10.99
CA LYS A 465 -8.20 -15.44 -10.64
C LYS A 465 -9.04 -16.38 -9.79
N LEU A 466 -8.75 -17.68 -9.82
CA LEU A 466 -9.42 -18.66 -8.97
C LEU A 466 -8.72 -18.73 -7.61
N CYS A 467 -9.44 -18.41 -6.54
CA CYS A 467 -8.89 -18.19 -5.20
C CYS A 467 -9.69 -18.94 -4.11
N ARG A 468 -9.04 -19.17 -2.97
CA ARG A 468 -9.69 -19.60 -1.70
C ARG A 468 -9.67 -18.44 -0.71
N MET A 469 -10.79 -17.74 -0.54
CA MET A 469 -10.86 -16.47 0.19
C MET A 469 -10.42 -16.60 1.65
N ALA A 470 -10.88 -17.64 2.36
CA ALA A 470 -10.51 -17.89 3.75
C ALA A 470 -9.05 -18.35 3.95
N ALA A 471 -8.40 -18.89 2.90
CA ALA A 471 -6.97 -19.14 2.92
C ALA A 471 -6.17 -17.87 2.60
N GLN A 472 -6.73 -16.97 1.77
CA GLN A 472 -6.08 -15.76 1.31
C GLN A 472 -6.04 -14.66 2.37
N PHE A 473 -7.15 -14.45 3.09
CA PHE A 473 -7.35 -13.35 4.02
C PHE A 473 -7.84 -13.83 5.39
N ASP A 474 -7.57 -13.02 6.41
CA ASP A 474 -8.00 -13.22 7.79
C ASP A 474 -9.30 -12.49 8.10
N ALA A 475 -9.59 -11.42 7.37
CA ALA A 475 -10.89 -10.79 7.29
C ALA A 475 -11.15 -10.28 5.87
N VAL A 476 -12.41 -10.19 5.48
CA VAL A 476 -12.81 -9.56 4.22
C VAL A 476 -13.84 -8.48 4.47
N ILE A 477 -13.77 -7.42 3.69
CA ILE A 477 -14.71 -6.30 3.73
C ILE A 477 -15.34 -6.17 2.36
N HIS A 478 -16.67 -6.21 2.32
CA HIS A 478 -17.46 -6.03 1.11
C HIS A 478 -18.11 -4.66 1.10
N VAL A 479 -18.07 -4.00 -0.05
CA VAL A 479 -18.87 -2.81 -0.35
C VAL A 479 -19.57 -3.07 -1.68
N ASP A 480 -20.90 -3.19 -1.67
CA ASP A 480 -21.66 -3.69 -2.81
C ASP A 480 -21.51 -2.82 -4.05
N GLU A 481 -21.74 -1.52 -3.90
CA GLU A 481 -21.59 -0.53 -4.96
C GLU A 481 -20.59 0.53 -4.51
N THR A 482 -19.62 0.84 -5.38
CA THR A 482 -18.51 1.76 -5.05
C THR A 482 -18.34 2.89 -6.05
N SER A 483 -17.54 3.88 -5.68
CA SER A 483 -17.33 5.11 -6.45
C SER A 483 -15.88 5.32 -6.82
N ALA A 484 -15.63 5.91 -7.99
CA ALA A 484 -14.27 6.18 -8.45
C ALA A 484 -13.55 7.24 -7.59
N ILE A 485 -12.37 6.92 -7.05
CA ILE A 485 -11.57 7.76 -6.11
C ILE A 485 -11.33 9.20 -6.56
N ARG A 486 -11.91 10.18 -5.87
CA ARG A 486 -11.79 11.59 -6.29
C ARG A 486 -10.35 12.12 -6.18
N MET A 487 -9.91 12.76 -7.27
CA MET A 487 -8.63 13.46 -7.33
C MET A 487 -8.65 14.72 -6.48
N ILE A 488 -7.49 15.12 -5.95
CA ILE A 488 -7.34 16.48 -5.43
C ILE A 488 -7.48 17.45 -6.61
N PRO A 489 -8.43 18.40 -6.58
CA PRO A 489 -8.62 19.35 -7.68
C PRO A 489 -7.33 20.11 -7.99
N THR A 490 -6.96 20.18 -9.26
CA THR A 490 -5.87 21.02 -9.75
C THR A 490 -6.43 22.31 -10.38
N ALA A 491 -5.62 23.36 -10.48
CA ALA A 491 -6.02 24.60 -11.15
C ALA A 491 -6.45 24.39 -12.63
N ALA A 492 -6.02 23.28 -13.26
CA ALA A 492 -6.44 22.90 -14.60
C ALA A 492 -7.87 22.31 -14.66
N ASP A 493 -8.38 21.78 -13.54
CA ASP A 493 -9.73 21.22 -13.39
C ASP A 493 -10.78 22.32 -13.11
N LEU A 494 -10.34 23.54 -12.78
CA LEU A 494 -11.17 24.70 -12.46
C LEU A 494 -11.21 25.71 -13.62
N ARG A 495 -11.55 25.26 -14.84
CA ARG A 495 -11.85 26.19 -15.93
C ARG A 495 -13.20 26.87 -15.66
N PRO A 496 -13.38 28.16 -16.00
CA PRO A 496 -14.71 28.76 -16.03
C PRO A 496 -15.63 27.92 -16.94
N GLY A 497 -16.71 27.38 -16.39
CA GLY A 497 -17.68 26.55 -17.13
C GLY A 497 -17.59 25.04 -16.92
N THR A 498 -16.63 24.52 -16.15
CA THR A 498 -16.69 23.11 -15.68
C THR A 498 -17.65 23.01 -14.49
N ILE A 499 -18.72 22.21 -14.64
CA ILE A 499 -19.76 22.04 -13.63
C ILE A 499 -19.19 21.30 -12.42
N ASP A 500 -19.25 21.94 -11.26
CA ASP A 500 -18.96 21.34 -9.96
C ASP A 500 -20.16 20.48 -9.52
N TYR A 501 -20.13 19.18 -9.83
CA TYR A 501 -21.18 18.23 -9.46
C TYR A 501 -21.26 17.95 -7.95
N SER A 502 -20.28 18.40 -7.15
CA SER A 502 -20.31 18.25 -5.69
C SER A 502 -21.29 19.22 -5.00
N LYS A 503 -21.94 20.10 -5.78
CA LYS A 503 -22.92 21.09 -5.31
C LYS A 503 -24.35 20.86 -5.77
N TRP A 504 -24.63 19.72 -6.43
CA TRP A 504 -25.99 19.38 -6.84
C TRP A 504 -26.72 18.61 -5.74
N GLU A 505 -27.13 19.32 -4.69
CA GLU A 505 -28.15 18.86 -3.74
C GLU A 505 -29.48 19.57 -4.09
N HIS A 506 -30.51 18.76 -4.36
CA HIS A 506 -31.92 19.13 -4.56
C HIS A 506 -32.30 19.90 -5.83
N ILE A 507 -32.79 19.18 -6.85
CA ILE A 507 -34.07 19.53 -7.52
C ILE A 507 -34.86 18.24 -7.68
N ALA A 508 -35.95 18.16 -6.92
CA ALA A 508 -37.01 17.20 -7.09
C ALA A 508 -37.72 17.42 -8.44
N ASP A 509 -38.29 16.33 -8.95
CA ASP A 509 -39.46 16.27 -9.81
C ASP A 509 -40.13 17.63 -10.15
N ASP A 510 -40.09 17.99 -11.43
CA ASP A 510 -41.20 18.67 -12.11
C ASP A 510 -41.06 18.43 -13.62
N SER A 511 -41.86 17.46 -14.08
CA SER A 511 -42.75 17.56 -15.25
C SER A 511 -42.28 18.26 -16.54
N LEU A 512 -42.41 17.49 -17.63
CA LEU A 512 -43.17 17.83 -18.85
C LEU A 512 -42.85 19.15 -19.59
N ASP A 513 -42.38 18.98 -20.83
CA ASP A 513 -42.94 19.52 -22.10
C ASP A 513 -41.78 19.75 -23.09
N VAL A 514 -41.72 18.97 -24.18
CA VAL A 514 -42.15 19.37 -25.54
C VAL A 514 -41.42 20.67 -25.96
N GLU A 515 -40.44 20.64 -26.87
CA GLU A 515 -40.57 20.26 -28.30
C GLU A 515 -39.21 19.91 -28.92
#